data_AF-A0A6G7XSW4-F1
#
_entry.id   AF-A0A6G7XSW4-F1
#
_cell.length_a   1.000
_cell.length_b   1.000
_cell.length_c   1.000
_cell.angle_alpha   90.00
_cell.angle_beta   90.00
_cell.angle_gamma   90.00
#
_symmetry.space_group_name_H-M   'P 1'
#
loop_
_entity.id
_entity.type
_entity.pdbx_description
1 polymer ?
#
loop_
_entity_poly.entity_id
_entity_poly.type
_entity_poly.pdbx_seq_one_letter_code
_entity_poly.pdbx_strand_id
1 'polypeptide(L)'
;MEIAQYHKMRRAVQVNASPGSAQELRAVQSDLRTALASVGLFEEVEVEYTDDLDQLVIAMFTFPEQLSRSEVARRLELMWEDRLRYPFWEAHSLLVDKDQIEFQGATRAGSNGHYVTVHIVAQQARVPAQRVAAD
;
A
#
# COMPACT_ATOMS: atom_id res chain seq x y z
N MET A 1 3.08 -11.12 -6.21
CA MET A 1 2.70 -12.56 -6.19
C MET A 1 1.21 -12.72 -6.47
N GLU A 2 0.71 -13.92 -6.75
CA GLU A 2 -0.74 -14.17 -6.80
C GLU A 2 -1.40 -13.97 -5.43
N ILE A 3 -2.60 -13.39 -5.40
CA ILE A 3 -3.27 -12.97 -4.16
C ILE A 3 -3.49 -14.11 -3.16
N ALA A 4 -3.86 -15.29 -3.66
CA ALA A 4 -4.07 -16.48 -2.83
C ALA A 4 -2.78 -16.95 -2.14
N GLN A 5 -1.64 -16.84 -2.84
CA GLN A 5 -0.34 -17.19 -2.29
C GLN A 5 0.10 -16.18 -1.23
N TYR A 6 -0.11 -14.89 -1.50
CA TYR A 6 0.13 -13.82 -0.53
C TYR A 6 -0.68 -14.02 0.75
N HIS A 7 -1.99 -14.26 0.66
CA HIS A 7 -2.84 -14.50 1.84
C HIS A 7 -2.35 -15.69 2.67
N LYS A 8 -1.92 -16.78 2.02
CA LYS A 8 -1.33 -17.93 2.71
C LYS A 8 -0.06 -17.55 3.47
N MET A 9 0.83 -16.77 2.86
CA MET A 9 2.08 -16.33 3.46
C MET A 9 1.87 -15.32 4.59
N ARG A 10 1.00 -14.32 4.40
CA ARG A 10 0.57 -13.37 5.43
C ARG A 10 0.03 -14.11 6.66
N ARG A 11 -0.87 -15.07 6.45
CA ARG A 11 -1.42 -15.85 7.56
C ARG A 11 -0.36 -16.65 8.31
N ALA A 12 0.62 -17.20 7.60
CA ALA A 12 1.72 -17.91 8.21
C ALA A 12 2.56 -16.99 9.12
N VAL A 13 2.84 -15.74 8.72
CA VAL A 13 3.56 -14.81 9.61
C VAL A 13 2.72 -14.38 10.80
N GLN A 14 1.42 -14.10 10.61
CA GLN A 14 0.50 -13.68 11.68
C GLN A 14 0.35 -14.72 12.80
N VAL A 15 0.46 -16.02 12.47
CA VAL A 15 0.43 -17.12 13.46
C VAL A 15 1.73 -17.25 14.26
N ASN A 16 2.86 -16.73 13.72
CA ASN A 16 4.20 -16.95 14.26
C ASN A 16 4.87 -15.68 14.83
N ALA A 17 4.17 -14.55 14.79
CA ALA A 17 4.70 -13.25 15.21
C ALA A 17 3.56 -12.37 15.72
N SER A 18 3.90 -11.43 16.61
CA SER A 18 2.96 -10.40 17.05
C SER A 18 2.89 -9.25 16.04
N PRO A 19 1.74 -8.58 15.89
CA PRO A 19 1.64 -7.37 15.07
C PRO A 19 2.52 -6.26 15.65
N GLY A 20 2.87 -5.30 14.80
CA GLY A 20 3.55 -4.07 15.20
C GLY A 20 2.80 -3.34 16.30
N SER A 21 3.54 -2.81 17.26
CA SER A 21 3.01 -1.88 18.26
C SER A 21 2.52 -0.59 17.60
N ALA A 22 1.65 0.15 18.28
CA ALA A 22 1.14 1.42 17.76
C ALA A 22 2.26 2.45 17.45
N GLN A 23 3.40 2.38 18.14
CA GLN A 23 4.56 3.21 17.82
C GLN A 23 5.20 2.81 16.49
N GLU A 24 5.38 1.51 16.25
CA GLU A 24 5.91 1.00 14.98
C GLU A 24 4.95 1.28 13.82
N LEU A 25 3.64 1.09 14.02
CA LEU A 25 2.64 1.37 13.00
C LEU A 25 2.61 2.86 12.62
N ARG A 26 2.76 3.78 13.59
CA ARG A 26 2.90 5.21 13.30
C ARG A 26 4.16 5.55 12.52
N ALA A 27 5.27 4.86 12.80
CA ALA A 27 6.51 5.03 12.03
C ALA A 27 6.29 4.59 10.58
N VAL A 28 5.73 3.40 10.35
CA VAL A 28 5.42 2.90 8.99
C VAL A 28 4.41 3.80 8.28
N GLN A 29 3.37 4.27 8.97
CA GLN A 29 2.40 5.23 8.43
C GLN A 29 3.10 6.51 7.95
N SER A 30 4.04 7.05 8.74
CA SER A 30 4.82 8.23 8.37
C SER A 30 5.71 7.96 7.16
N ASP A 31 6.44 6.85 7.16
CA ASP A 31 7.34 6.47 6.07
C ASP A 31 6.58 6.28 4.75
N LEU A 32 5.43 5.59 4.80
CA LEU A 32 4.55 5.38 3.65
C LEU A 32 4.00 6.72 3.13
N ARG A 33 3.53 7.60 4.01
CA ARG A 33 3.06 8.93 3.62
C ARG A 33 4.16 9.73 2.92
N THR A 34 5.36 9.75 3.49
CA THR A 34 6.51 10.43 2.90
C THR A 34 6.90 9.82 1.56
N ALA A 35 6.88 8.50 1.42
CA ALA A 35 7.21 7.81 0.19
C ALA A 35 6.22 8.12 -0.93
N LEU A 36 4.90 8.05 -0.65
CA LEU A 36 3.84 8.42 -1.59
C LEU A 36 3.91 9.89 -2.00
N ALA A 37 4.08 10.80 -1.04
CA ALA A 37 4.22 12.23 -1.32
C ALA A 37 5.47 12.55 -2.17
N SER A 38 6.55 11.78 -2.01
CA SER A 38 7.79 12.01 -2.78
C SER A 38 7.67 11.72 -4.28
N VAL A 39 6.61 11.02 -4.71
CA VAL A 39 6.33 10.76 -6.14
C VAL A 39 5.86 12.04 -6.85
N GLY A 40 5.27 12.99 -6.13
CA GLY A 40 4.85 14.31 -6.64
C GLY A 40 3.67 14.30 -7.62
N LEU A 41 3.30 13.13 -8.17
CA LEU A 41 2.19 12.94 -9.09
C LEU A 41 0.97 12.26 -8.43
N PHE A 42 1.09 11.86 -7.17
CA PHE A 42 -0.03 11.28 -6.42
C PHE A 42 -0.76 12.39 -5.66
N GLU A 43 -2.09 12.36 -5.76
CA GLU A 43 -2.99 13.33 -5.16
C GLU A 43 -3.85 12.65 -4.09
N GLU A 44 -4.49 13.44 -3.21
CA GLU A 44 -5.40 12.93 -2.17
C GLU A 44 -4.79 11.78 -1.33
N VAL A 45 -3.50 11.91 -1.00
CA VAL A 45 -2.77 10.88 -0.26
C VAL A 45 -3.25 10.83 1.19
N GLU A 46 -3.97 9.77 1.52
CA GLU A 46 -4.42 9.43 2.86
C GLU A 46 -3.67 8.19 3.34
N VAL A 47 -3.18 8.21 4.58
CA VAL A 47 -2.48 7.07 5.19
C VAL A 47 -2.88 6.98 6.65
N GLU A 48 -3.34 5.81 7.06
CA GLU A 48 -3.80 5.51 8.43
C GLU A 48 -3.24 4.18 8.91
N TYR A 49 -3.32 3.93 10.21
CA TYR A 49 -3.13 2.59 10.77
C TYR A 49 -4.43 2.14 11.42
N THR A 50 -4.64 0.82 11.45
CA THR A 50 -5.86 0.19 11.93
C THR A 50 -5.56 -0.94 12.91
N ASP A 51 -6.59 -1.45 13.57
CA ASP A 51 -6.50 -2.66 14.40
C ASP A 51 -6.77 -3.94 13.60
N ASP A 52 -6.98 -3.84 12.28
CA ASP A 52 -7.17 -4.98 11.39
C ASP A 52 -5.82 -5.58 11.02
N LEU A 53 -5.57 -6.81 11.47
CA LEU A 53 -4.30 -7.53 11.28
C LEU A 53 -3.96 -7.76 9.80
N ASP A 54 -4.95 -7.74 8.90
CA ASP A 54 -4.74 -7.92 7.48
C ASP A 54 -4.32 -6.61 6.78
N GLN A 55 -4.55 -5.46 7.42
CA GLN A 55 -4.29 -4.12 6.88
C GLN A 55 -3.94 -3.13 8.01
N LEU A 56 -2.88 -3.46 8.75
CA LEU A 56 -2.42 -2.68 9.91
C LEU A 56 -2.08 -1.24 9.51
N VAL A 57 -1.59 -1.03 8.28
CA VAL A 57 -1.42 0.28 7.67
C VAL A 57 -2.18 0.31 6.35
N ILE A 58 -3.05 1.29 6.17
CA ILE A 58 -3.80 1.50 4.94
C ILE A 58 -3.41 2.83 4.30
N ALA A 59 -3.30 2.85 2.98
CA ALA A 59 -3.13 4.07 2.22
C ALA A 59 -4.07 4.12 1.02
N MET A 60 -4.54 5.32 0.72
CA MET A 60 -5.32 5.61 -0.48
C MET A 60 -4.75 6.84 -1.15
N PHE A 61 -4.72 6.85 -2.47
CA PHE A 61 -4.37 8.05 -3.23
C PHE A 61 -5.00 8.00 -4.63
N THR A 62 -5.08 9.16 -5.26
CA THR A 62 -5.45 9.29 -6.67
C THR A 62 -4.23 9.60 -7.53
N PHE A 63 -4.28 9.22 -8.80
CA PHE A 63 -3.23 9.52 -9.77
C PHE A 63 -3.83 10.07 -11.07
N PRO A 64 -3.11 10.97 -11.77
CA PRO A 64 -3.62 11.67 -12.94
C PRO A 64 -3.80 10.74 -14.15
N GLU A 65 -4.71 11.12 -15.06
CA GLU A 65 -5.06 10.30 -16.23
C GLU A 65 -3.87 9.99 -17.15
N GLN A 66 -2.87 10.86 -17.18
CA GLN A 66 -1.67 10.70 -18.01
C GLN A 66 -0.76 9.57 -17.50
N LEU A 67 -0.90 9.15 -16.24
CA LEU A 67 -0.17 8.01 -15.71
C LEU A 67 -0.91 6.71 -15.98
N SER A 68 -0.22 5.77 -16.60
CA SER A 68 -0.76 4.43 -16.82
C SER A 68 -0.82 3.66 -15.50
N ARG A 69 -1.83 2.79 -15.34
CA ARG A 69 -1.96 1.92 -14.17
C ARG A 69 -0.72 1.05 -13.97
N SER A 70 -0.14 0.52 -15.04
CA SER A 70 1.07 -0.30 -14.98
C SER A 70 2.30 0.49 -14.48
N GLU A 71 2.39 1.78 -14.78
CA GLU A 71 3.46 2.64 -14.27
C GLU A 71 3.29 2.93 -12.78
N VAL A 72 2.07 3.21 -12.34
CA VAL A 72 1.75 3.38 -10.90
C VAL A 72 2.03 2.09 -10.13
N ALA A 73 1.58 0.95 -10.66
CA ALA A 73 1.80 -0.38 -10.10
C ALA A 73 3.31 -0.68 -9.94
N ARG A 74 4.10 -0.42 -10.98
CA ARG A 74 5.57 -0.55 -10.92
C ARG A 74 6.22 0.37 -9.88
N ARG A 75 5.73 1.61 -9.73
CA ARG A 75 6.24 2.54 -8.71
C ARG A 75 5.93 2.05 -7.30
N LEU A 76 4.77 1.43 -7.07
CA LEU A 76 4.42 0.83 -5.78
C LEU A 76 5.33 -0.36 -5.46
N GLU A 77 5.62 -1.23 -6.44
CA GLU A 77 6.58 -2.34 -6.26
C GLU A 77 7.98 -1.82 -5.90
N LEU A 78 8.50 -0.83 -6.63
CA LEU A 78 9.81 -0.23 -6.32
C LEU A 78 9.83 0.42 -4.93
N MET A 79 8.76 1.12 -4.56
CA MET A 79 8.62 1.72 -3.23
C MET A 79 8.63 0.66 -2.12
N TRP A 80 7.95 -0.46 -2.36
CA TRP A 80 7.98 -1.60 -1.44
C TRP A 80 9.40 -2.15 -1.29
N GLU A 81 10.08 -2.40 -2.40
CA GLU A 81 11.42 -2.97 -2.42
C GLU A 81 12.48 -2.07 -1.77
N ASP A 82 12.39 -0.76 -1.96
CA ASP A 82 13.41 0.19 -1.55
C ASP A 82 13.20 0.76 -0.14
N ARG A 83 11.94 0.91 0.29
CA ARG A 83 11.62 1.73 1.48
C ARG A 83 10.71 1.07 2.50
N LEU A 84 9.76 0.25 2.08
CA LEU A 84 8.68 -0.21 2.98
C LEU A 84 8.91 -1.63 3.51
N ARG A 85 9.54 -2.52 2.72
CA ARG A 85 9.83 -3.86 3.18
C ARG A 85 10.94 -3.86 4.22
N TYR A 86 10.82 -4.80 5.16
CA TYR A 86 11.88 -5.12 6.10
C TYR A 86 12.75 -6.24 5.52
N PRO A 87 14.04 -6.29 5.89
CA PRO A 87 15.00 -7.16 5.20
C PRO A 87 14.87 -8.65 5.55
N PHE A 88 14.24 -9.00 6.68
CA PHE A 88 14.22 -10.38 7.14
C PHE A 88 13.19 -11.25 6.42
N TRP A 89 11.96 -10.76 6.25
CA TRP A 89 10.91 -11.48 5.53
C TRP A 89 9.89 -10.51 4.97
N GLU A 90 9.44 -10.77 3.74
CA GLU A 90 8.36 -10.04 3.09
C GLU A 90 7.53 -10.96 2.19
N ALA A 91 6.30 -10.54 1.93
CA ALA A 91 5.47 -11.06 0.86
C ALA A 91 4.53 -9.95 0.40
N HIS A 92 4.28 -9.85 -0.90
CA HIS A 92 3.33 -8.88 -1.43
C HIS A 92 2.56 -9.39 -2.66
N SER A 93 1.39 -8.80 -2.88
CA SER A 93 0.53 -9.00 -4.04
C SER A 93 0.18 -7.64 -4.63
N LEU A 94 0.12 -7.59 -5.95
CA LEU A 94 -0.28 -6.40 -6.70
C LEU A 94 -1.36 -6.83 -7.69
N LEU A 95 -2.51 -6.18 -7.61
CA LEU A 95 -3.61 -6.37 -8.53
C LEU A 95 -3.84 -5.06 -9.28
N VAL A 96 -3.84 -5.15 -10.61
CA VAL A 96 -4.21 -4.03 -11.48
C VAL A 96 -5.55 -4.37 -12.12
N ASP A 97 -6.60 -3.69 -11.67
CA ASP A 97 -7.93 -3.79 -12.26
C ASP A 97 -8.26 -2.54 -13.10
N LYS A 98 -9.36 -2.59 -13.86
CA LYS A 98 -9.87 -1.48 -14.66
C LYS A 98 -10.18 -0.23 -13.82
N ASP A 99 -10.60 -0.39 -12.57
CA ASP A 99 -11.04 0.73 -11.74
C ASP A 99 -9.95 1.21 -10.77
N GLN A 100 -9.10 0.31 -10.28
CA GLN A 100 -8.10 0.63 -9.26
C GLN A 100 -6.90 -0.31 -9.30
N ILE A 101 -5.85 0.08 -8.59
CA ILE A 101 -4.70 -0.76 -8.29
C ILE A 101 -4.74 -1.05 -6.79
N GLU A 102 -4.60 -2.32 -6.44
CA GLU A 102 -4.48 -2.76 -5.04
C GLU A 102 -3.10 -3.37 -4.82
N PHE A 103 -2.39 -2.86 -3.83
CA PHE A 103 -1.15 -3.43 -3.35
C PHE A 103 -1.34 -3.91 -1.92
N GLN A 104 -1.05 -5.18 -1.66
CA GLN A 104 -1.06 -5.75 -0.32
C GLN A 104 0.31 -6.29 0.02
N GLY A 105 0.87 -5.85 1.15
CA GLY A 105 2.19 -6.22 1.62
C GLY A 105 2.14 -6.76 3.04
N ALA A 106 3.08 -7.64 3.37
CA ALA A 106 3.34 -8.11 4.73
C ALA A 106 4.85 -8.21 4.91
N THR A 107 5.36 -7.72 6.03
CA THR A 107 6.79 -7.66 6.28
C THR A 107 7.14 -7.86 7.75
N ARG A 108 8.35 -8.36 8.03
CA ARG A 108 8.84 -8.64 9.39
C ARG A 108 10.31 -8.28 9.54
N ALA A 109 10.67 -7.64 10.64
CA ALA A 109 12.01 -7.09 10.86
C ALA A 109 13.07 -8.11 11.29
N GLY A 110 12.65 -9.26 11.84
CA GLY A 110 13.56 -10.30 12.33
C GLY A 110 12.81 -11.53 12.83
N SER A 111 13.55 -12.57 13.24
CA SER A 111 12.99 -13.84 13.74
C SER A 111 12.12 -13.70 15.00
N ASN A 112 12.34 -12.65 15.78
CA ASN A 112 11.53 -12.26 16.94
C ASN A 112 10.86 -10.89 16.75
N GLY A 113 10.98 -10.29 15.55
CA GLY A 113 10.41 -8.97 15.26
C GLY A 113 8.90 -9.03 15.06
N HIS A 114 8.25 -7.89 15.25
CA HIS A 114 6.85 -7.73 14.91
C HIS A 114 6.66 -7.73 13.38
N TYR A 115 5.48 -8.15 12.95
CA TYR A 115 5.07 -8.02 11.55
C TYR A 115 4.24 -6.75 11.34
N VAL A 116 4.27 -6.25 10.11
CA VAL A 116 3.40 -5.17 9.65
C VAL A 116 2.75 -5.60 8.34
N THR A 117 1.46 -5.30 8.20
CA THR A 117 0.70 -5.48 6.96
C THR A 117 0.34 -4.12 6.40
N VAL A 118 0.43 -3.98 5.08
CA VAL A 118 0.16 -2.73 4.36
C VAL A 118 -0.86 -3.01 3.27
N HIS A 119 -1.86 -2.17 3.14
CA HIS A 119 -2.83 -2.21 2.05
C HIS A 119 -2.88 -0.82 1.39
N ILE A 120 -2.60 -0.75 0.09
CA ILE A 120 -2.60 0.49 -0.67
C ILE A 120 -3.62 0.38 -1.80
N VAL A 121 -4.51 1.35 -1.91
CA VAL A 121 -5.47 1.48 -3.00
C VAL A 121 -5.16 2.74 -3.80
N ALA A 122 -4.90 2.59 -5.10
CA ALA A 122 -4.68 3.71 -6.00
C ALA A 122 -5.78 3.79 -7.04
N GLN A 123 -6.40 4.96 -7.16
CA GLN A 123 -7.49 5.20 -8.11
C GLN A 123 -7.09 6.26 -9.15
N GLN A 124 -7.52 6.07 -10.39
CA GLN A 124 -7.31 7.11 -11.38
C GLN A 124 -8.24 8.28 -11.06
N ALA A 125 -7.70 9.50 -11.00
CA ALA A 125 -8.47 10.71 -10.75
C ALA A 125 -9.56 10.82 -11.82
N ARG A 126 -10.81 10.99 -11.39
CA ARG A 126 -11.94 11.24 -12.29
C ARG A 126 -12.13 12.74 -12.37
N VAL A 127 -11.90 13.33 -13.55
CA VAL A 127 -12.29 14.73 -13.78
C VAL A 127 -13.82 14.79 -13.66
N PRO A 128 -14.39 15.58 -12.72
CA PRO A 128 -15.83 15.80 -12.71
C PRO A 128 -16.21 16.39 -14.06
N ALA A 129 -17.10 15.74 -14.81
CA ALA A 129 -17.62 16.30 -16.06
C ALA A 129 -18.15 17.71 -15.75
N GLN A 130 -17.44 18.72 -16.23
CA GLN A 130 -17.84 20.11 -16.09
C GLN A 130 -19.24 20.21 -16.70
N ARG A 131 -20.26 20.51 -15.88
CA ARG A 131 -21.60 20.79 -16.40
C ARG A 131 -21.42 21.96 -17.37
N VAL A 132 -21.55 21.69 -18.66
CA VAL A 132 -21.69 22.73 -19.67
C VAL A 132 -22.93 23.51 -19.26
N ALA A 133 -22.75 24.74 -18.78
CA ALA A 133 -23.85 25.66 -18.60
C ALA A 133 -24.47 25.84 -19.99
N ALA A 134 -25.68 25.32 -20.17
CA ALA A 134 -26.47 25.63 -21.35
C ALA A 134 -26.93 27.09 -21.20
N ASP A 135 -26.60 27.90 -22.20
CA ASP A 135 -27.07 29.29 -22.38
C ASP A 135 -28.61 29.39 -22.42
#